data_AF-A0AAW4BJI5-F1
#
_entry.id   AF-A0AAW4BJI5-F1
#
_cell.length_a   1.000
_cell.length_b   1.000
_cell.length_c   1.000
_cell.angle_alpha   90.00
_cell.angle_beta   90.00
_cell.angle_gamma   90.00
#
_symmetry.space_group_name_H-M   'P 1'
#
loop_
_entity.id
_entity.type
_entity.pdbx_description
1 polymer ?
#
loop_
_entity_poly.entity_id
_entity_poly.type
_entity_poly.pdbx_seq_one_letter_code
_entity_poly.pdbx_strand_id
1 'polypeptide(L)'
;LQHDAGANNDIPFLIVCEEAHNYIPRQGGSEFNASKRSLERIAKEGRKYGLSLMVVSQRPSEVSDTIFSQCNNFVSLRLTNKADQNYIKALLPDGSSSVI
;
A
#
# COMPACT_ATOMS: atom_id res chain seq x y z
N LEU A 1 -22.44 4.17 -2.29
CA LEU A 1 -22.56 5.59 -1.87
C LEU A 1 -22.56 6.42 -3.15
N GLN A 2 -23.75 6.64 -3.71
CA GLN A 2 -23.93 7.36 -4.96
C GLN A 2 -24.43 8.75 -4.56
N HIS A 3 -23.57 9.76 -4.71
CA HIS A 3 -24.04 11.13 -4.81
C HIS A 3 -24.69 11.32 -6.18
N ASP A 4 -25.63 12.26 -6.24
CA ASP A 4 -26.53 12.51 -7.38
C ASP A 4 -25.89 12.33 -8.75
N ALA A 5 -26.65 11.72 -9.65
CA ALA A 5 -26.21 11.30 -10.98
C ALA A 5 -25.61 12.48 -11.77
N GLY A 6 -24.28 12.52 -11.89
CA GLY A 6 -23.56 13.45 -12.76
C GLY A 6 -22.36 14.17 -12.14
N ALA A 7 -22.17 14.11 -10.82
CA ALA A 7 -20.99 14.70 -10.19
C ALA A 7 -19.81 13.71 -10.11
N ASN A 8 -18.60 14.16 -10.44
CA ASN A 8 -17.39 13.44 -10.03
C ASN A 8 -17.37 13.33 -8.50
N ASN A 9 -16.89 12.21 -7.98
CA ASN A 9 -16.71 12.04 -6.55
C ASN A 9 -15.56 12.94 -6.08
N ASP A 10 -15.88 14.18 -5.76
CA ASP A 10 -14.92 15.21 -5.33
C ASP A 10 -14.62 15.12 -3.81
N ILE A 11 -15.25 14.18 -3.10
CA ILE A 11 -15.00 13.93 -1.69
C ILE A 11 -13.79 12.98 -1.58
N PRO A 12 -12.67 13.42 -0.96
CA PRO A 12 -11.51 12.56 -0.82
C PRO A 12 -11.79 11.45 0.20
N PHE A 13 -11.53 10.20 -0.18
CA PHE A 13 -11.61 9.04 0.70
C PHE A 13 -10.22 8.42 0.89
N LEU A 14 -9.90 8.09 2.14
CA LEU A 14 -8.74 7.27 2.48
C LEU A 14 -9.20 5.83 2.76
N ILE A 15 -8.72 4.90 1.96
CA ILE A 15 -8.91 3.47 2.18
C ILE A 15 -7.72 2.98 3.01
N VAL A 16 -7.98 2.46 4.22
CA VAL A 16 -6.96 1.89 5.09
C VAL A 16 -7.07 0.36 5.04
N CYS A 17 -5.96 -0.27 4.71
CA CYS A 17 -5.84 -1.71 4.53
C CYS A 17 -4.95 -2.28 5.65
N GLU A 18 -5.58 -2.73 6.74
CA GLU A 18 -4.96 -3.44 7.86
C GLU A 18 -4.67 -4.92 7.54
N GLU A 19 -3.47 -5.37 7.89
CA GLU A 19 -2.97 -6.73 7.59
C GLU A 19 -2.85 -7.03 6.09
N ALA A 20 -2.26 -6.06 5.39
CA ALA A 20 -2.14 -6.07 3.94
C ALA A 20 -1.49 -7.31 3.31
N HIS A 21 -0.57 -7.95 4.03
CA HIS A 21 0.07 -9.18 3.54
C HIS A 21 -0.94 -10.30 3.28
N ASN A 22 -2.11 -10.30 3.91
CA ASN A 22 -3.15 -11.33 3.73
C ASN A 22 -3.94 -11.23 2.41
N TYR A 23 -3.96 -10.07 1.75
CA TYR A 23 -4.77 -9.87 0.53
C TYR A 23 -4.02 -9.21 -0.62
N ILE A 24 -2.83 -8.66 -0.37
CA ILE A 24 -1.89 -8.23 -1.41
C ILE A 24 -0.50 -8.82 -1.20
N PRO A 25 -0.38 -10.17 -1.14
CA PRO A 25 0.90 -10.79 -0.91
C PRO A 25 1.86 -10.53 -2.09
N ARG A 26 3.15 -10.49 -1.75
CA ARG A 26 4.25 -10.39 -2.71
C ARG A 26 4.25 -11.58 -3.66
N GLN A 27 4.10 -12.78 -3.09
CA GLN A 27 3.95 -14.05 -3.79
C GLN A 27 2.65 -14.71 -3.32
N GLY A 28 1.78 -15.11 -4.24
CA GLY A 28 0.48 -15.70 -3.91
C GLY A 28 -0.16 -16.39 -5.11
N GLY A 29 -1.23 -17.15 -4.85
CA GLY A 29 -2.00 -17.86 -5.87
C GLY A 29 -3.08 -16.99 -6.53
N SER A 30 -3.86 -17.62 -7.41
CA SER A 30 -4.91 -16.95 -8.18
C SER A 30 -6.02 -16.35 -7.31
N GLU A 31 -6.18 -16.84 -6.09
CA GLU A 31 -7.13 -16.36 -5.09
C GLU A 31 -6.94 -14.89 -4.70
N PHE A 32 -5.72 -14.34 -4.80
CA PHE A 32 -5.43 -12.94 -4.45
C PHE A 32 -5.43 -12.00 -5.65
N ASN A 33 -5.65 -12.50 -6.87
CA ASN A 33 -5.55 -11.70 -8.07
C ASN A 33 -6.58 -10.55 -8.11
N ALA A 34 -7.80 -10.80 -7.60
CA ALA A 34 -8.87 -9.82 -7.60
C ALA A 34 -8.57 -8.63 -6.66
N SER A 35 -8.15 -8.92 -5.42
CA SER A 35 -7.77 -7.90 -4.43
C SER A 35 -6.54 -7.13 -4.88
N LYS A 36 -5.49 -7.84 -5.32
CA LYS A 36 -4.24 -7.24 -5.82
C LYS A 36 -4.50 -6.32 -7.00
N ARG A 37 -5.23 -6.78 -8.01
CA ARG A 37 -5.59 -5.96 -9.18
C ARG A 37 -6.36 -4.70 -8.79
N SER A 38 -7.32 -4.82 -7.86
CA SER A 38 -8.16 -3.71 -7.42
C SER A 38 -7.34 -2.66 -6.66
N LEU A 39 -6.53 -3.11 -5.70
CA LEU A 39 -5.70 -2.23 -4.88
C LEU A 39 -4.56 -1.60 -5.69
N GLU A 40 -3.96 -2.32 -6.64
CA GLU A 40 -2.95 -1.75 -7.54
C GLU A 40 -3.56 -0.66 -8.43
N ARG A 41 -4.79 -0.85 -8.90
CA ARG A 41 -5.50 0.19 -9.66
C ARG A 41 -5.76 1.42 -8.79
N ILE A 42 -6.18 1.25 -7.54
CA ILE A 42 -6.36 2.36 -6.60
C ILE A 42 -5.03 3.06 -6.34
N ALA A 43 -3.94 2.32 -6.14
CA ALA A 43 -2.61 2.91 -5.91
C ALA A 43 -2.11 3.73 -7.12
N LYS A 44 -2.37 3.26 -8.35
CA LYS A 44 -1.95 3.92 -9.59
C LYS A 44 -2.83 5.10 -10.00
N GLU A 45 -4.15 4.94 -9.89
CA GLU A 45 -5.13 5.87 -10.48
C GLU A 45 -6.03 6.55 -9.44
N GLY A 46 -6.03 6.11 -8.19
CA GLY A 46 -6.98 6.53 -7.16
C GLY A 46 -7.02 8.04 -6.95
N ARG A 47 -5.86 8.70 -7.03
CA ARG A 47 -5.74 10.16 -6.90
C ARG A 47 -6.61 10.93 -7.92
N LYS A 48 -6.82 10.37 -9.13
CA LYS A 48 -7.69 10.98 -10.16
C LYS A 48 -9.16 11.04 -9.70
N TYR A 49 -9.56 10.17 -8.79
CA TYR A 49 -10.94 9.97 -8.33
C TYR A 49 -11.12 10.30 -6.84
N GLY A 50 -10.20 11.08 -6.24
CA GLY A 50 -10.25 11.41 -4.82
C GLY A 50 -9.94 10.24 -3.87
N LEU A 51 -9.45 9.10 -4.38
CA LEU A 51 -9.13 7.93 -3.55
C LEU A 51 -7.65 7.92 -3.18
N SER A 52 -7.38 7.76 -1.89
CA SER A 52 -6.05 7.50 -1.34
C SER A 52 -6.02 6.11 -0.72
N LEU A 53 -4.85 5.49 -0.72
CA LEU A 53 -4.62 4.16 -0.14
C LEU A 53 -3.55 4.25 0.95
N MET A 54 -3.84 3.70 2.13
CA MET A 54 -2.89 3.45 3.20
C MET A 54 -2.81 1.95 3.45
N VAL A 55 -1.58 1.42 3.39
CA VAL A 55 -1.30 0.00 3.54
C VAL A 55 -0.57 -0.19 4.86
N VAL A 56 -1.14 -1.02 5.74
CA VAL A 56 -0.59 -1.30 7.07
C VAL A 56 -0.30 -2.79 7.18
N SER A 57 0.93 -3.12 7.56
CA SER A 57 1.38 -4.50 7.75
C SER A 57 2.57 -4.55 8.70
N GLN A 58 2.58 -5.56 9.57
CA GLN A 58 3.73 -5.96 10.39
C GLN A 58 4.77 -6.79 9.62
N ARG A 59 4.44 -7.26 8.40
CA ARG A 59 5.33 -7.99 7.50
C ARG A 59 5.46 -7.27 6.16
N PRO A 60 6.20 -6.14 6.10
CA PRO A 60 6.35 -5.38 4.87
C PRO A 60 7.01 -6.20 3.75
N SER A 61 7.94 -7.11 4.05
CA SER A 61 8.59 -7.92 3.00
C SER A 61 7.64 -8.92 2.30
N GLU A 62 6.48 -9.20 2.89
CA GLU A 62 5.45 -10.09 2.35
C GLU A 62 4.36 -9.36 1.54
N VAL A 63 4.39 -8.03 1.46
CA VAL A 63 3.40 -7.23 0.69
C VAL A 63 3.90 -6.95 -0.73
N SER A 64 2.98 -6.78 -1.68
CA SER A 64 3.27 -6.53 -3.10
C SER A 64 4.24 -5.36 -3.34
N ASP A 65 5.37 -5.64 -4.01
CA ASP A 65 6.35 -4.65 -4.46
C ASP A 65 5.71 -3.58 -5.35
N THR A 66 4.73 -3.95 -6.19
CA THR A 66 4.00 -2.99 -7.04
C THR A 66 3.27 -1.95 -6.21
N ILE A 67 2.66 -2.36 -5.09
CA ILE A 67 1.91 -1.44 -4.23
C ILE A 67 2.87 -0.49 -3.52
N PHE A 68 3.96 -1.01 -2.94
CA PHE A 68 4.96 -0.17 -2.29
C PHE A 68 5.62 0.82 -3.25
N SER A 69 5.86 0.42 -4.50
CA SER A 69 6.44 1.30 -5.52
C SER A 69 5.51 2.47 -5.88
N GLN A 70 4.22 2.42 -5.51
CA GLN A 70 3.26 3.52 -5.68
C GLN A 70 3.02 4.30 -4.38
N CYS A 71 3.55 3.83 -3.24
CA CYS A 71 3.46 4.55 -1.97
C CYS A 71 4.45 5.72 -1.97
N ASN A 72 3.94 6.95 -1.84
CA ASN A 72 4.78 8.14 -1.72
C ASN A 72 5.23 8.42 -0.28
N ASN A 73 4.43 7.99 0.70
CA ASN A 73 4.67 8.24 2.12
C ASN A 73 4.87 6.92 2.84
N PHE A 74 5.89 6.85 3.69
CA PHE A 74 6.20 5.69 4.51
C PHE A 74 6.24 6.09 5.97
N VAL A 75 5.54 5.30 6.80
CA VAL A 75 5.63 5.38 8.26
C VAL A 75 6.12 4.01 8.73
N SER A 76 7.37 3.96 9.18
CA SER A 76 7.95 2.74 9.73
C SER A 76 8.08 2.88 11.24
N LEU A 77 7.46 1.94 11.95
CA LEU A 77 7.62 1.75 13.39
C LEU A 77 8.65 0.65 13.63
N ARG A 78 8.94 0.36 14.90
CA ARG A 78 9.92 -0.66 15.26
C ARG A 78 9.60 -2.02 14.62
N LEU A 79 10.48 -2.48 13.74
CA LEU A 79 10.48 -3.83 13.17
C LEU A 79 11.51 -4.69 13.90
N THR A 80 11.18 -5.94 14.21
CA THR A 80 12.10 -6.88 14.88
C THR A 80 12.76 -7.86 13.90
N ASN A 81 12.09 -8.17 12.80
CA ASN A 81 12.58 -9.09 11.79
C ASN A 81 13.62 -8.42 10.87
N LYS A 82 14.80 -9.03 10.73
CA LYS A 82 15.89 -8.52 9.87
C LYS A 82 15.51 -8.42 8.40
N ALA A 83 14.70 -9.36 7.88
CA ALA A 83 14.25 -9.34 6.49
C ALA A 83 13.36 -8.11 6.22
N ASP A 84 12.44 -7.82 7.13
CA ASP A 84 11.56 -6.65 7.03
C ASP A 84 12.33 -5.34 7.21
N GLN A 85 13.28 -5.29 8.16
CA GLN A 85 14.17 -4.13 8.33
C GLN A 85 14.97 -3.86 7.05
N ASN A 86 15.58 -4.89 6.47
CA ASN A 86 16.36 -4.75 5.24
C ASN A 86 15.47 -4.33 4.06
N TYR A 87 14.25 -4.84 3.99
CA TYR A 87 13.29 -4.49 2.95
C TYR A 87 12.91 -3.00 3.03
N ILE A 88 12.54 -2.50 4.22
CA ILE A 88 12.25 -1.07 4.39
C ILE A 88 13.50 -0.21 4.13
N LYS A 89 14.69 -0.64 4.58
CA LYS A 89 15.95 0.08 4.31
C LYS A 89 16.23 0.21 2.82
N ALA A 90 15.89 -0.80 2.01
CA ALA A 90 16.04 -0.76 0.56
C ALA A 90 14.99 0.12 -0.14
N LEU A 91 13.82 0.33 0.48
CA LEU A 91 12.76 1.17 -0.07
C LEU A 91 12.94 2.66 0.24
N LEU A 92 13.68 3.00 1.30
CA LEU A 92 13.92 4.39 1.68
C LEU A 92 15.19 4.95 1.03
N PRO A 93 15.24 6.25 0.68
CA PRO A 93 16.44 6.89 0.14
C PRO A 93 17.63 6.82 1.11
N ASP A 94 18.86 6.80 0.58
CA ASP A 94 20.13 6.57 1.29
C ASP A 94 20.38 7.44 2.56
N GLY A 95 19.60 8.52 2.76
CA GLY A 95 19.70 9.42 3.91
C GLY A 95 18.99 8.96 5.19
N SER A 96 18.14 7.93 5.17
CA SER A 96 17.35 7.48 6.33
C SER A 96 17.86 6.22 7.02
N SER A 97 19.06 5.75 6.66
CA SER A 97 19.72 4.58 7.25
C SER A 97 19.85 4.66 8.78
N SER A 98 19.91 5.86 9.34
CA SER A 98 20.03 6.12 10.79
C SER A 98 18.72 6.00 11.58
N VAL A 99 17.56 5.87 10.93
CA VAL A 99 16.23 5.92 11.57
C VAL A 99 15.65 4.52 11.86
N ILE A 100 16.30 3.43 11.43
CA ILE A 100 15.82 2.04 11.58
C ILE A 100 16.80 1.14 12.33
#